data_AF-A0A6M3X8A2-F1
#
_entry.id   AF-A0A6M3X8A2-F1
#
_cell.length_a   1.000
_cell.length_b   1.000
_cell.length_c   1.000
_cell.angle_alpha   90.00
_cell.angle_beta   90.00
_cell.angle_gamma   90.00
#
_symmetry.space_group_name_H-M   'P 1'
#
loop_
_entity.id
_entity.type
_entity.pdbx_description
1 polymer ?
#
loop_
_entity_poly.entity_id
_entity_poly.type
_entity_poly.pdbx_seq_one_letter_code
_entity_poly.pdbx_strand_id
1 'polypeptide(L)'
;MTTRAAQIECLMAPVHDYRTNAIASGYTVYFYAAGTSTAKNVWTEKEKTNPYTSRTLGSDGTIQVYGDGVYKIVIKDGDGTAVYTWDNVKVQSPNIAVLEKSGTYTATIDDDYILVNTAGGNVTINLYAAASFTHPICIKNIGTNNVVIDPNGAELIEGASTYTIGTQDAAVWLFSNGSAWYVANDVSISATDAVNLVAAFAGAKKLTAKATTIDIETNNEYLRQKNAAGTGYINILMVGAGDIVEVPTVFRFLNSGIHILDTNASHDLVLKAGSDLTADRILTITTGDAARAITLTGNLTANQDVSTAGTPTFVGALLSGLTASQMVFTDASKNLVSGLISGDVAVTGAGVSSIGSAKVTQSMLKTSTGSVSQTTTNANKALPGGEYGFYPQIKSTDGSGVGAYLGSGFTTTSYTTNIYLLPGGTDTAYAQQRYVTASGEVHWIFILIDKATGKRISTWQAPDHPVFGNSGIVQPHFDYNKLKHEIIVVNPPLEIVEEIEKSRRNPDPLEADREWIEVFDELYEIQESKQADWPDIEVTVGLPKIHDGKIVDDWRFMPQGTKIDPIKRVIPKPDYIVPLAIRTKL
;
A
#
# COMPACT_ATOMS: atom_id res chain seq x y z
N MET A 1 80.41 36.27 -23.50
CA MET A 1 80.94 37.65 -23.44
C MET A 1 81.54 37.81 -22.05
N THR A 2 82.87 37.99 -21.96
CA THR A 2 83.65 37.75 -20.73
C THR A 2 84.11 39.01 -20.00
N THR A 3 83.69 40.22 -20.39
CA THR A 3 84.16 41.44 -19.72
C THR A 3 83.04 42.41 -19.34
N ARG A 4 83.04 42.87 -18.08
CA ARG A 4 82.04 43.75 -17.47
C ARG A 4 82.34 45.24 -17.56
N ALA A 5 83.45 45.63 -18.18
CA ALA A 5 83.81 47.03 -18.31
C ALA A 5 82.81 47.75 -19.23
N ALA A 6 82.20 48.82 -18.71
CA ALA A 6 81.25 49.67 -19.44
C ALA A 6 81.89 51.03 -19.74
N GLN A 7 81.44 51.67 -20.81
CA GLN A 7 81.90 53.00 -21.19
C GLN A 7 81.51 54.01 -20.10
N ILE A 8 82.43 54.90 -19.73
CA ILE A 8 82.14 55.98 -18.79
C ILE A 8 81.41 57.09 -19.55
N GLU A 9 80.08 57.00 -19.62
CA GLU A 9 79.26 57.89 -20.46
C GLU A 9 79.40 59.37 -20.10
N CYS A 10 79.63 59.71 -18.83
CA CYS A 10 79.80 61.11 -18.40
C CYS A 10 81.04 61.80 -18.99
N LEU A 11 81.98 61.04 -19.56
CA LEU A 11 83.16 61.56 -20.24
C LEU A 11 83.04 61.55 -21.77
N MET A 12 81.87 61.16 -22.30
CA MET A 12 81.57 61.17 -23.73
C MET A 12 80.80 62.40 -24.20
N ALA A 13 80.31 63.20 -23.26
CA ALA A 13 79.89 64.57 -23.54
C ALA A 13 81.09 65.52 -23.38
N PRO A 14 81.21 66.57 -24.21
CA PRO A 14 82.24 67.60 -24.05
C PRO A 14 82.22 68.16 -22.63
N VAL A 15 83.33 68.00 -21.90
CA VAL A 15 83.50 68.63 -20.60
C VAL A 15 83.90 70.07 -20.81
N HIS A 16 83.18 71.01 -20.20
CA HIS A 16 83.51 72.44 -20.18
C HIS A 16 84.07 72.82 -18.82
N ASP A 17 85.07 73.69 -18.75
CA ASP A 17 85.49 74.25 -17.46
C ASP A 17 84.39 75.16 -16.90
N TYR A 18 83.81 74.82 -15.74
CA TYR A 18 82.71 75.60 -15.14
C TYR A 18 83.08 77.06 -14.84
N ARG A 19 84.37 77.39 -14.74
CA ARG A 19 84.86 78.74 -14.43
C ARG A 19 84.90 79.65 -15.65
N THR A 20 85.24 79.08 -16.81
CA THR A 20 85.48 79.84 -18.05
C THR A 20 84.49 79.51 -19.18
N ASN A 21 83.74 78.42 -19.01
CA ASN A 21 82.84 77.81 -19.99
C ASN A 21 83.53 77.36 -21.30
N ALA A 22 84.86 77.36 -21.35
CA ALA A 22 85.63 76.84 -22.48
C ALA A 22 85.65 75.30 -22.46
N ILE A 23 85.80 74.67 -23.62
CA ILE A 23 86.02 73.22 -23.73
C ILE A 23 87.30 72.87 -22.95
N ALA A 24 87.23 71.89 -22.07
CA ALA A 24 88.33 71.40 -21.23
C ALA A 24 89.36 70.57 -22.02
N SER A 25 89.74 71.06 -23.20
CA SER A 25 90.74 70.45 -24.07
C SER A 25 92.09 70.39 -23.37
N GLY A 26 92.71 69.21 -23.32
CA GLY A 26 94.03 69.02 -22.68
C GLY A 26 94.00 68.90 -21.16
N TYR A 27 92.82 68.90 -20.52
CA TYR A 27 92.69 68.68 -19.08
C TYR A 27 92.93 67.20 -18.76
N THR A 28 93.44 66.89 -17.56
CA THR A 28 93.73 65.51 -17.18
C THR A 28 92.66 64.97 -16.24
N VAL A 29 92.07 63.84 -16.62
CA VAL A 29 91.09 63.09 -15.81
C VAL A 29 91.82 62.04 -14.99
N TYR A 30 91.58 62.00 -13.69
CA TYR A 30 92.12 61.02 -12.74
C TYR A 30 91.01 60.12 -12.22
N PHE A 31 91.31 58.82 -12.10
CA PHE A 31 90.34 57.80 -11.68
C PHE A 31 90.78 57.15 -10.36
N TYR A 32 89.88 57.16 -9.39
CA TYR A 32 90.09 56.61 -8.06
C TYR A 32 88.96 55.65 -7.66
N ALA A 33 89.21 54.79 -6.67
CA ALA A 33 88.14 54.05 -6.03
C ALA A 33 87.22 55.01 -5.27
N ALA A 34 85.89 54.79 -5.39
CA ALA A 34 84.88 55.67 -4.81
C ALA A 34 85.13 55.93 -3.31
N GLY A 35 84.94 57.18 -2.86
CA GLY A 35 85.20 57.60 -1.49
C GLY A 35 86.67 57.62 -1.05
N THR A 36 87.63 57.31 -1.93
CA THR A 36 89.07 57.26 -1.61
C THR A 36 89.90 58.16 -2.54
N SER A 37 91.22 58.22 -2.28
CA SER A 37 92.23 58.75 -3.20
C SER A 37 93.10 57.65 -3.82
N THR A 38 92.71 56.39 -3.68
CA THR A 38 93.44 55.24 -4.22
C THR A 38 93.16 55.13 -5.71
N ALA A 39 94.21 55.18 -6.53
CA ALA A 39 94.08 55.12 -7.98
C ALA A 39 93.37 53.82 -8.43
N LYS A 40 92.46 53.93 -9.39
CA LYS A 40 91.69 52.80 -9.93
C LYS A 40 91.80 52.78 -11.44
N ASN A 41 92.05 51.59 -12.00
CA ASN A 41 92.24 51.42 -13.43
C ASN A 41 90.94 51.69 -14.21
N VAL A 42 91.09 52.37 -15.33
CA VAL A 42 90.17 52.41 -16.47
C VAL A 42 90.90 51.92 -17.71
N TRP A 43 90.18 51.61 -18.78
CA TRP A 43 90.74 51.00 -19.98
C TRP A 43 90.28 51.72 -21.24
N THR A 44 91.04 51.61 -22.33
CA THR A 44 90.63 52.17 -23.65
C THR A 44 89.61 51.32 -24.37
N GLU A 45 89.45 50.07 -23.93
CA GLU A 45 88.65 49.03 -24.56
C GLU A 45 87.91 48.25 -23.46
N LYS A 46 86.77 47.64 -23.81
CA LYS A 46 85.94 46.87 -22.86
C LYS A 46 86.62 45.58 -22.38
N GLU A 47 87.68 45.13 -23.05
CA GLU A 47 88.43 43.91 -22.80
C GLU A 47 89.45 44.04 -21.65
N LYS A 48 89.59 45.23 -21.05
CA LYS A 48 90.50 45.52 -19.92
C LYS A 48 92.00 45.31 -20.20
N THR A 49 92.45 45.48 -21.44
CA THR A 49 93.83 45.22 -21.90
C THR A 49 94.84 46.33 -21.55
N ASN A 50 94.44 47.59 -21.66
CA ASN A 50 95.34 48.76 -21.49
C ASN A 50 94.93 49.62 -20.28
N PRO A 51 95.44 49.36 -19.06
CA PRO A 51 95.02 50.06 -17.85
C PRO A 51 95.64 51.46 -17.74
N TYR A 52 94.83 52.44 -17.37
CA TYR A 52 95.21 53.82 -17.07
C TYR A 52 94.58 54.24 -15.73
N THR A 53 95.30 55.05 -14.96
CA THR A 53 94.77 55.69 -13.73
C THR A 53 94.52 57.19 -13.92
N SER A 54 95.02 57.74 -15.03
CA SER A 54 94.69 59.08 -15.50
C SER A 54 94.85 59.17 -17.02
N ARG A 55 94.12 60.08 -17.65
CA ARG A 55 94.19 60.29 -19.09
C ARG A 55 93.71 61.69 -19.48
N THR A 56 94.31 62.26 -20.52
CA THR A 56 94.02 63.62 -20.98
C THR A 56 92.81 63.65 -21.90
N LEU A 57 91.93 64.64 -21.71
CA LEU A 57 90.79 64.90 -22.59
C LEU A 57 91.25 65.33 -24.00
N GLY A 58 90.52 64.87 -25.02
CA GLY A 58 90.75 65.26 -26.41
C GLY A 58 90.48 66.75 -26.67
N SER A 59 90.75 67.20 -27.90
CA SER A 59 90.54 68.59 -28.31
C SER A 59 89.07 69.04 -28.26
N ASP A 60 88.15 68.08 -28.25
CA ASP A 60 86.71 68.23 -28.11
C ASP A 60 86.23 68.14 -26.64
N GLY A 61 87.16 67.98 -25.68
CA GLY A 61 86.84 67.86 -24.25
C GLY A 61 86.23 66.52 -23.86
N THR A 62 86.28 65.50 -24.72
CA THR A 62 85.78 64.15 -24.42
C THR A 62 86.92 63.15 -24.26
N ILE A 63 86.61 61.99 -23.66
CA ILE A 63 87.51 60.86 -23.68
C ILE A 63 86.77 59.52 -23.59
N GLN A 64 87.08 58.62 -24.53
CA GLN A 64 86.55 57.25 -24.48
C GLN A 64 87.41 56.41 -23.54
N VAL A 65 86.81 56.03 -22.42
CA VAL A 65 87.36 55.10 -21.45
C VAL A 65 86.26 54.17 -20.94
N TYR A 66 86.66 52.98 -20.55
CA TYR A 66 85.83 51.94 -19.97
C TYR A 66 86.23 51.74 -18.52
N GLY A 67 85.25 51.62 -17.63
CA GLY A 67 85.45 51.36 -16.21
C GLY A 67 84.62 50.16 -15.76
N ASP A 68 84.98 49.60 -14.62
CA ASP A 68 84.22 48.56 -13.96
C ASP A 68 84.09 48.81 -12.45
N GLY A 69 82.85 48.94 -11.99
CA GLY A 69 82.46 49.24 -10.62
C GLY A 69 82.28 50.73 -10.35
N VAL A 70 82.42 51.13 -9.09
CA VAL A 70 82.19 52.52 -8.66
C VAL A 70 83.49 53.32 -8.64
N TYR A 71 83.47 54.53 -9.19
CA TYR A 71 84.63 55.41 -9.34
C TYR A 71 84.42 56.77 -8.69
N LYS A 72 85.54 57.37 -8.28
CA LYS A 72 85.69 58.80 -8.11
C LYS A 72 86.52 59.35 -9.27
N ILE A 73 85.97 60.29 -10.01
CA ILE A 73 86.58 60.89 -11.20
C ILE A 73 86.91 62.34 -10.90
N VAL A 74 88.18 62.71 -11.04
CA VAL A 74 88.66 64.08 -10.78
C VAL A 74 89.27 64.66 -12.04
N ILE A 75 88.72 65.75 -12.54
CA ILE A 75 89.22 66.44 -13.74
C ILE A 75 90.04 67.64 -13.30
N LYS A 76 91.28 67.76 -13.77
CA LYS A 76 92.20 68.86 -13.43
C LYS A 76 92.61 69.66 -14.66
N ASP A 77 92.74 70.97 -14.51
CA ASP A 77 93.26 71.87 -15.54
C ASP A 77 94.78 71.71 -15.75
N GLY A 78 95.34 72.47 -16.71
CA GLY A 78 96.77 72.44 -17.04
C GLY A 78 97.70 72.85 -15.90
N ASP A 79 97.19 73.56 -14.90
CA ASP A 79 97.91 73.97 -13.69
C ASP A 79 97.75 72.96 -12.53
N GLY A 80 97.00 71.87 -12.74
CA GLY A 80 96.79 70.81 -11.77
C GLY A 80 95.69 71.09 -10.74
N THR A 81 94.85 72.11 -10.95
CA THR A 81 93.72 72.45 -10.09
C THR A 81 92.49 71.62 -10.45
N ALA A 82 91.79 71.07 -9.46
CA ALA A 82 90.57 70.28 -9.70
C ALA A 82 89.41 71.17 -10.15
N VAL A 83 88.82 70.82 -11.29
CA VAL A 83 87.69 71.50 -11.91
C VAL A 83 86.40 70.73 -11.66
N TYR A 84 86.43 69.41 -11.77
CA TYR A 84 85.31 68.56 -11.34
C TYR A 84 85.80 67.45 -10.43
N THR A 85 84.94 67.10 -9.47
CA THR A 85 85.07 65.87 -8.68
C THR A 85 83.70 65.20 -8.68
N TRP A 86 83.59 64.08 -9.39
CA TRP A 86 82.40 63.23 -9.39
C TRP A 86 82.73 62.00 -8.56
N ASP A 87 82.09 61.84 -7.41
CA ASP A 87 82.24 60.65 -6.57
C ASP A 87 81.02 59.73 -6.74
N ASN A 88 81.19 58.46 -6.42
CA ASN A 88 80.18 57.41 -6.58
C ASN A 88 79.64 57.23 -8.01
N VAL A 89 80.47 57.48 -9.02
CA VAL A 89 80.12 57.23 -10.42
C VAL A 89 80.12 55.72 -10.66
N LYS A 90 78.92 55.13 -10.77
CA LYS A 90 78.74 53.69 -11.01
C LYS A 90 78.87 53.39 -12.50
N VAL A 91 79.90 52.62 -12.86
CA VAL A 91 80.20 52.22 -14.24
C VAL A 91 80.16 50.70 -14.29
N GLN A 92 79.03 50.13 -14.68
CA GLN A 92 78.83 48.68 -14.76
C GLN A 92 78.03 48.32 -16.01
N SER A 93 78.40 47.22 -16.67
CA SER A 93 77.66 46.69 -17.82
C SER A 93 76.32 46.09 -17.37
N PRO A 94 75.20 46.34 -18.08
CA PRO A 94 73.93 45.63 -17.85
C PRO A 94 73.93 44.20 -18.41
N ASN A 95 74.98 43.81 -19.16
CA ASN A 95 75.06 42.48 -19.75
C ASN A 95 75.43 41.44 -18.68
N ILE A 96 74.69 40.33 -18.67
CA ILE A 96 74.95 39.15 -17.84
C ILE A 96 75.98 38.27 -18.54
N ALA A 97 77.10 37.98 -17.88
CA ALA A 97 78.08 37.01 -18.36
C ALA A 97 77.58 35.57 -18.13
N VAL A 98 77.41 34.82 -19.22
CA VAL A 98 77.05 33.39 -19.19
C VAL A 98 78.29 32.54 -19.46
N LEU A 99 78.58 31.60 -18.56
CA LEU A 99 79.74 30.72 -18.61
C LEU A 99 79.31 29.25 -18.41
N GLU A 100 79.91 28.32 -19.16
CA GLU A 100 79.70 26.89 -18.98
C GLU A 100 80.91 26.23 -18.30
N LYS A 101 80.65 25.31 -17.36
CA LYS A 101 81.66 24.54 -16.62
C LYS A 101 81.26 23.08 -16.52
N SER A 102 82.22 22.18 -16.72
CA SER A 102 82.03 20.72 -16.65
C SER A 102 82.87 20.05 -15.55
N GLY A 103 83.40 20.84 -14.61
CA GLY A 103 84.25 20.39 -13.51
C GLY A 103 84.31 21.46 -12.42
N THR A 104 85.00 21.16 -11.31
CA THR A 104 85.08 22.08 -10.16
C THR A 104 85.54 23.47 -10.58
N TYR A 105 84.81 24.49 -10.18
CA TYR A 105 85.07 25.87 -10.56
C TYR A 105 84.89 26.81 -9.37
N THR A 106 85.84 27.72 -9.17
CA THR A 106 85.70 28.82 -8.21
C THR A 106 85.14 30.02 -8.96
N ALA A 107 83.91 30.39 -8.62
CA ALA A 107 83.25 31.58 -9.13
C ALA A 107 84.05 32.84 -8.77
N THR A 108 84.10 33.77 -9.70
CA THR A 108 84.78 35.05 -9.58
C THR A 108 83.76 36.17 -9.40
N ILE A 109 84.22 37.35 -9.00
CA ILE A 109 83.38 38.56 -8.90
C ILE A 109 82.79 39.01 -10.25
N ASP A 110 83.24 38.42 -11.36
CA ASP A 110 82.79 38.73 -12.72
C ASP A 110 81.77 37.70 -13.25
N ASP A 111 81.50 36.61 -12.53
CA ASP A 111 80.54 35.58 -12.95
C ASP A 111 79.10 35.96 -12.56
N ASP A 112 78.18 35.97 -13.52
CA ASP A 112 76.76 36.26 -13.28
C ASP A 112 75.88 35.03 -13.44
N TYR A 113 76.13 34.21 -14.47
CA TYR A 113 75.35 33.01 -14.79
C TYR A 113 76.25 31.83 -15.15
N ILE A 114 76.23 30.79 -14.32
CA ILE A 114 77.06 29.59 -14.51
C ILE A 114 76.16 28.42 -14.89
N LEU A 115 76.34 27.91 -16.11
CA LEU A 115 75.81 26.65 -16.59
C LEU A 115 76.76 25.53 -16.17
N VAL A 116 76.27 24.57 -15.39
CA VAL A 116 77.09 23.48 -14.87
C VAL A 116 76.69 22.17 -15.50
N ASN A 117 77.57 21.63 -16.33
CA ASN A 117 77.40 20.33 -16.98
C ASN A 117 78.02 19.23 -16.12
N THR A 118 77.16 18.49 -15.43
CA THR A 118 77.56 17.42 -14.51
C THR A 118 77.60 16.04 -15.19
N ALA A 119 77.70 15.96 -16.53
CA ALA A 119 77.69 14.67 -17.23
C ALA A 119 78.83 13.72 -16.79
N GLY A 120 79.97 14.29 -16.33
CA GLY A 120 81.12 13.54 -15.82
C GLY A 120 81.05 13.15 -14.33
N GLY A 121 79.96 13.47 -13.62
CA GLY A 121 79.80 13.28 -12.18
C GLY A 121 79.39 14.56 -11.47
N ASN A 122 79.31 14.53 -10.14
CA ASN A 122 78.98 15.72 -9.34
C ASN A 122 80.03 16.82 -9.55
N VAL A 123 79.57 18.07 -9.68
CA VAL A 123 80.45 19.24 -9.87
C VAL A 123 80.27 20.21 -8.72
N THR A 124 81.39 20.66 -8.14
CA THR A 124 81.38 21.69 -7.09
C THR A 124 81.64 23.07 -7.67
N ILE A 125 80.78 24.05 -7.35
CA ILE A 125 81.00 25.47 -7.62
C ILE A 125 81.32 26.15 -6.29
N ASN A 126 82.58 26.56 -6.12
CA ASN A 126 82.99 27.33 -4.94
C ASN A 126 82.64 28.80 -5.18
N LEU A 127 81.93 29.44 -4.26
CA LEU A 127 81.60 30.85 -4.35
C LEU A 127 82.79 31.71 -3.92
N TYR A 128 82.81 32.95 -4.39
CA TYR A 128 83.66 33.98 -3.83
C TYR A 128 83.17 34.37 -2.41
N ALA A 129 83.99 35.06 -1.61
CA ALA A 129 83.57 35.61 -0.31
C ALA A 129 82.33 36.52 -0.44
N ALA A 130 81.31 36.28 0.37
CA ALA A 130 80.05 37.03 0.37
C ALA A 130 80.29 38.56 0.42
N ALA A 131 81.29 39.01 1.18
CA ALA A 131 81.62 40.43 1.38
C ALA A 131 82.00 41.19 0.10
N SER A 132 82.55 40.53 -0.93
CA SER A 132 82.98 41.22 -2.15
C SER A 132 82.01 41.06 -3.32
N PHE A 133 80.93 40.29 -3.14
CA PHE A 133 79.94 40.07 -4.17
C PHE A 133 78.80 41.08 -4.03
N THR A 134 78.50 41.83 -5.10
CA THR A 134 77.62 43.03 -5.04
C THR A 134 76.37 42.92 -5.92
N HIS A 135 76.14 41.75 -6.52
CA HIS A 135 74.98 41.44 -7.36
C HIS A 135 74.56 39.97 -7.14
N PRO A 136 73.44 39.50 -7.71
CA PRO A 136 73.07 38.09 -7.64
C PRO A 136 73.90 37.25 -8.60
N ILE A 137 74.08 35.96 -8.28
CA ILE A 137 74.64 34.94 -9.19
C ILE A 137 73.60 33.84 -9.41
N CYS A 138 73.46 33.41 -10.67
CA CYS A 138 72.65 32.25 -11.02
C CYS A 138 73.53 31.05 -11.33
N ILE A 139 73.23 29.91 -10.71
CA ILE A 139 73.87 28.63 -11.01
C ILE A 139 72.79 27.67 -11.49
N LYS A 140 72.96 27.13 -12.69
CA LYS A 140 72.02 26.18 -13.31
C LYS A 140 72.68 24.84 -13.55
N ASN A 141 72.04 23.78 -13.09
CA ASN A 141 72.42 22.42 -13.45
C ASN A 141 71.88 22.07 -14.83
N ILE A 142 72.75 21.82 -15.81
CA ILE A 142 72.36 21.35 -17.15
C ILE A 142 72.66 19.86 -17.36
N GLY A 143 73.25 19.19 -16.37
CA GLY A 143 73.51 17.75 -16.37
C GLY A 143 72.58 16.97 -15.44
N THR A 144 72.80 15.65 -15.35
CA THR A 144 71.94 14.71 -14.62
C THR A 144 72.41 14.38 -13.19
N ASN A 145 73.60 14.84 -12.81
CA ASN A 145 74.20 14.61 -11.49
C ASN A 145 74.12 15.90 -10.67
N ASN A 146 74.60 15.88 -9.43
CA ASN A 146 74.42 17.01 -8.52
C ASN A 146 75.41 18.14 -8.82
N VAL A 147 74.92 19.39 -8.76
CA VAL A 147 75.76 20.58 -8.60
C VAL A 147 75.81 20.92 -7.12
N VAL A 148 76.99 20.90 -6.53
CA VAL A 148 77.22 21.29 -5.13
C VAL A 148 77.77 22.70 -5.11
N ILE A 149 77.08 23.62 -4.45
CA ILE A 149 77.50 25.00 -4.30
C ILE A 149 78.11 25.14 -2.91
N ASP A 150 79.38 25.55 -2.85
CA ASP A 150 80.18 25.64 -1.64
C ASP A 150 80.54 27.12 -1.37
N PRO A 151 80.10 27.74 -0.27
CA PRO A 151 80.44 29.12 0.06
C PRO A 151 81.91 29.24 0.50
N ASN A 152 82.46 30.46 0.49
CA ASN A 152 83.87 30.65 0.80
C ASN A 152 84.14 30.51 2.31
N GLY A 153 84.96 29.52 2.69
CA GLY A 153 85.42 29.34 4.07
C GLY A 153 84.31 28.85 5.01
N ALA A 154 83.97 29.64 6.03
CA ALA A 154 82.94 29.30 7.03
C ALA A 154 81.61 30.04 6.81
N GLU A 155 81.44 30.69 5.65
CA GLU A 155 80.17 31.28 5.24
C GLU A 155 79.08 30.21 5.07
N LEU A 156 77.80 30.61 5.10
CA LEU A 156 76.66 29.70 4.99
C LEU A 156 75.74 30.11 3.84
N ILE A 157 75.06 29.13 3.24
CA ILE A 157 73.96 29.31 2.26
C ILE A 157 72.67 28.86 2.94
N GLU A 158 71.74 29.78 3.22
CA GLU A 158 70.50 29.48 3.97
C GLU A 158 70.76 28.74 5.31
N GLY A 159 71.87 29.06 5.98
CA GLY A 159 72.28 28.42 7.23
C GLY A 159 72.98 27.06 7.08
N ALA A 160 73.15 26.54 5.85
CA ALA A 160 73.87 25.31 5.54
C ALA A 160 75.28 25.58 5.01
N SER A 161 76.19 24.61 5.19
CA SER A 161 77.59 24.71 4.71
C SER A 161 77.72 24.51 3.20
N THR A 162 76.72 23.94 2.53
CA THR A 162 76.64 23.82 1.06
C THR A 162 75.18 23.84 0.62
N TYR A 163 74.94 24.14 -0.65
CA TYR A 163 73.62 24.02 -1.29
C TYR A 163 73.71 23.11 -2.51
N THR A 164 72.81 22.13 -2.64
CA THR A 164 72.87 21.14 -3.73
C THR A 164 71.70 21.31 -4.69
N ILE A 165 71.98 21.43 -5.98
CA ILE A 165 70.99 21.34 -7.07
C ILE A 165 71.01 19.90 -7.62
N GLY A 166 70.02 19.09 -7.24
CA GLY A 166 69.94 17.68 -7.66
C GLY A 166 69.09 17.41 -8.91
N THR A 167 68.28 18.38 -9.33
CA THR A 167 67.39 18.23 -10.50
C THR A 167 68.05 18.85 -11.73
N GLN A 168 68.08 18.09 -12.84
CA GLN A 168 68.47 18.63 -14.14
C GLN A 168 67.56 19.81 -14.51
N ASP A 169 68.13 20.84 -15.13
CA ASP A 169 67.47 22.09 -15.52
C ASP A 169 66.99 23.01 -14.38
N ALA A 170 67.19 22.61 -13.11
CA ALA A 170 66.97 23.51 -12.00
C ALA A 170 68.09 24.56 -11.93
N ALA A 171 67.68 25.80 -11.60
CA ALA A 171 68.57 26.92 -11.39
C ALA A 171 68.25 27.59 -10.05
N VAL A 172 69.28 28.13 -9.41
CA VAL A 172 69.11 28.93 -8.19
C VAL A 172 69.74 30.29 -8.36
N TRP A 173 69.05 31.30 -7.86
CA TRP A 173 69.57 32.64 -7.72
C TRP A 173 70.06 32.84 -6.29
N LEU A 174 71.34 33.15 -6.15
CA LEU A 174 72.02 33.37 -4.89
C LEU A 174 72.27 34.86 -4.68
N PHE A 175 71.91 35.36 -3.52
CA PHE A 175 72.07 36.74 -3.09
C PHE A 175 72.98 36.79 -1.86
N SER A 176 74.01 37.63 -1.91
CA SER A 176 74.87 37.90 -0.75
C SER A 176 74.32 39.08 0.07
N ASN A 177 74.40 38.99 1.40
CA ASN A 177 74.19 40.14 2.30
C ASN A 177 75.51 40.75 2.82
N GLY A 178 76.66 40.28 2.31
CA GLY A 178 78.00 40.66 2.75
C GLY A 178 78.63 39.71 3.79
N SER A 179 77.88 38.76 4.36
CA SER A 179 78.39 37.75 5.31
C SER A 179 77.90 36.32 5.05
N ALA A 180 76.78 36.15 4.35
CA ALA A 180 76.14 34.87 4.04
C ALA A 180 75.39 34.96 2.71
N TRP A 181 74.96 33.79 2.21
CA TRP A 181 74.25 33.63 0.95
C TRP A 181 72.81 33.15 1.18
N TYR A 182 71.89 33.67 0.37
CA TYR A 182 70.46 33.35 0.41
C TYR A 182 69.97 32.95 -0.97
N VAL A 183 69.05 31.99 -1.02
CA VAL A 183 68.42 31.50 -2.25
C VAL A 183 67.06 32.17 -2.41
N ALA A 184 66.78 32.74 -3.57
CA ALA A 184 65.43 33.20 -3.87
C ALA A 184 64.49 31.99 -4.09
N ASN A 185 63.67 31.67 -3.09
CA ASN A 185 62.65 30.65 -3.20
C ASN A 185 61.46 31.17 -4.03
N ASP A 186 60.97 30.37 -4.98
CA ASP A 186 59.58 30.47 -5.44
C ASP A 186 58.65 29.84 -4.38
N VAL A 187 57.40 30.32 -4.30
CA VAL A 187 56.42 29.93 -3.29
C VAL A 187 56.36 28.40 -3.13
N SER A 188 56.87 27.91 -2.02
CA SER A 188 56.86 26.49 -1.66
C SER A 188 55.70 26.27 -0.70
N ILE A 189 54.59 25.72 -1.20
CA ILE A 189 53.48 25.27 -0.36
C ILE A 189 53.91 23.93 0.26
N SER A 190 54.03 23.87 1.59
CA SER A 190 54.40 22.63 2.26
C SER A 190 53.27 21.59 2.15
N ALA A 191 53.61 20.29 2.16
CA ALA A 191 52.61 19.22 2.11
C ALA A 191 51.59 19.29 3.27
N THR A 192 52.00 19.88 4.41
CA THR A 192 51.13 20.12 5.58
C THR A 192 50.14 21.25 5.31
N ASP A 193 50.54 22.29 4.58
CA ASP A 193 49.67 23.41 4.22
C ASP A 193 48.66 23.05 3.13
N ALA A 194 48.98 22.07 2.28
CA ALA A 194 48.03 21.51 1.31
C ALA A 194 46.86 20.80 2.02
N VAL A 195 47.11 20.12 3.15
CA VAL A 195 46.07 19.45 3.95
C VAL A 195 45.20 20.47 4.71
N ASN A 196 45.83 21.53 5.23
CA ASN A 196 45.11 22.60 5.94
C ASN A 196 44.25 23.47 5.01
N LEU A 197 44.63 23.61 3.74
CA LEU A 197 43.79 24.27 2.72
C LEU A 197 42.50 23.48 2.49
N VAL A 198 42.59 22.14 2.40
CA VAL A 198 41.43 21.26 2.18
C VAL A 198 40.46 21.26 3.37
N ALA A 199 40.98 21.30 4.59
CA ALA A 199 40.16 21.34 5.81
C ALA A 199 39.45 22.70 6.01
N ALA A 200 40.05 23.82 5.60
CA ALA A 200 39.44 25.14 5.70
C ALA A 200 38.26 25.35 4.72
N PHE A 201 38.22 24.62 3.61
CA PHE A 201 37.09 24.67 2.66
C PHE A 201 35.92 23.74 3.03
N ALA A 202 36.07 22.83 3.99
CA ALA A 202 34.99 21.96 4.45
C ALA A 202 33.82 22.73 5.11
N GLY A 203 34.04 23.98 5.54
CA GLY A 203 33.01 24.89 6.04
C GLY A 203 32.55 25.99 5.07
N ALA A 204 33.17 26.11 3.89
CA ALA A 204 32.88 27.17 2.92
C ALA A 204 31.93 26.67 1.82
N LYS A 205 30.69 27.18 1.84
CA LYS A 205 29.52 26.74 1.08
C LYS A 205 29.55 26.95 -0.45
N LYS A 206 30.73 27.06 -1.10
CA LYS A 206 30.81 27.23 -2.56
C LYS A 206 32.20 26.93 -3.14
N LEU A 207 32.40 25.71 -3.62
CA LEU A 207 33.31 25.46 -4.75
C LEU A 207 32.44 25.52 -6.01
N THR A 208 32.45 26.65 -6.72
CA THR A 208 31.71 26.75 -7.99
C THR A 208 32.52 26.06 -9.09
N ALA A 209 32.44 24.73 -9.16
CA ALA A 209 32.77 24.02 -10.39
C ALA A 209 31.61 24.27 -11.36
N LYS A 210 31.83 25.12 -12.37
CA LYS A 210 30.86 25.33 -13.46
C LYS A 210 30.94 24.14 -14.42
N ALA A 211 30.53 22.96 -13.95
CA ALA A 211 30.29 21.81 -14.80
C ALA A 211 28.88 21.95 -15.38
N THR A 212 28.79 22.22 -16.68
CA THR A 212 27.52 22.38 -17.41
C THR A 212 26.80 21.07 -17.68
N THR A 213 27.41 19.93 -17.39
CA THR A 213 26.76 18.62 -17.49
C THR A 213 27.47 17.62 -16.56
N ILE A 214 26.67 16.91 -15.75
CA ILE A 214 27.10 15.71 -15.04
C ILE A 214 26.63 14.55 -15.92
N ASP A 215 27.54 13.92 -16.67
CA ASP A 215 27.24 12.70 -17.40
C ASP A 215 27.39 11.51 -16.45
N ILE A 216 26.25 10.88 -16.12
CA ILE A 216 26.18 9.67 -15.31
C ILE A 216 26.28 8.48 -16.26
N GLU A 217 27.44 7.81 -16.30
CA GLU A 217 27.61 6.57 -17.06
C GLU A 217 27.19 5.38 -16.18
N THR A 218 26.18 4.63 -16.61
CA THR A 218 25.34 3.74 -15.78
C THR A 218 26.00 2.43 -15.29
N ASN A 219 27.32 2.25 -15.41
CA ASN A 219 27.94 0.92 -15.26
C ASN A 219 29.05 0.82 -14.20
N ASN A 220 29.15 1.73 -13.22
CA ASN A 220 30.16 1.62 -12.17
C ASN A 220 29.64 2.11 -10.82
N GLU A 221 30.04 1.42 -9.74
CA GLU A 221 29.70 1.62 -8.30
C GLU A 221 30.05 3.00 -7.70
N TYR A 222 30.29 4.00 -8.54
CA TYR A 222 30.82 5.29 -8.15
C TYR A 222 30.12 6.39 -8.95
N LEU A 223 29.69 7.45 -8.25
CA LEU A 223 29.50 8.73 -8.91
C LEU A 223 30.89 9.24 -9.32
N ARG A 224 31.14 9.23 -10.62
CA ARG A 224 32.43 9.53 -11.23
C ARG A 224 32.38 10.88 -11.92
N GLN A 225 33.38 11.73 -11.68
CA GLN A 225 33.63 12.91 -12.52
C GLN A 225 34.69 12.57 -13.54
N LYS A 226 34.48 12.98 -14.80
CA LYS A 226 35.52 12.89 -15.83
C LYS A 226 36.71 13.75 -15.41
N ASN A 227 37.91 13.20 -15.45
CA ASN A 227 39.13 13.91 -15.12
C ASN A 227 39.31 15.07 -16.11
N ALA A 228 39.97 16.14 -15.67
CA ALA A 228 40.17 17.33 -16.50
C ALA A 228 40.87 17.05 -17.85
N ALA A 229 41.61 15.94 -17.95
CA ALA A 229 42.27 15.49 -19.19
C ALA A 229 41.34 14.73 -20.17
N GLY A 230 40.08 14.47 -19.82
CA GLY A 230 39.12 13.74 -20.66
C GLY A 230 39.38 12.23 -20.82
N THR A 231 40.49 11.72 -20.28
CA THR A 231 40.99 10.34 -20.49
C THR A 231 40.76 9.38 -19.31
N GLY A 232 40.09 9.83 -18.24
CA GLY A 232 39.80 8.99 -17.07
C GLY A 232 38.73 9.58 -16.16
N TYR A 233 38.41 8.91 -15.05
CA TYR A 233 37.38 9.32 -14.09
C TYR A 233 37.92 9.29 -12.64
N ILE A 234 37.47 10.23 -11.80
CA ILE A 234 37.71 10.29 -10.35
C ILE A 234 36.41 9.92 -9.64
N ASN A 235 36.51 9.00 -8.68
CA ASN A 235 35.40 8.62 -7.81
C ASN A 235 35.15 9.75 -6.80
N ILE A 236 33.98 10.40 -6.83
CA ILE A 236 33.63 11.49 -5.90
C ILE A 236 32.92 10.95 -4.65
N LEU A 237 32.14 9.89 -4.81
CA LEU A 237 31.40 9.25 -3.72
C LEU A 237 31.44 7.74 -3.92
N MET A 238 31.91 7.02 -2.90
CA MET A 238 31.54 5.61 -2.72
C MET A 238 30.10 5.60 -2.26
N VAL A 239 29.20 5.09 -3.08
CA VAL A 239 27.89 4.64 -2.58
C VAL A 239 28.07 3.15 -2.39
N GLY A 240 28.50 2.76 -1.19
CA GLY A 240 28.64 1.36 -0.83
C GLY A 240 27.29 0.65 -0.93
N ALA A 241 27.32 -0.67 -1.03
CA ALA A 241 26.12 -1.49 -0.90
C ALA A 241 25.46 -1.22 0.47
N GLY A 242 24.33 -0.50 0.46
CA GLY A 242 23.57 -0.15 1.68
C GLY A 242 23.53 1.34 2.05
N ASP A 243 24.21 2.23 1.32
CA ASP A 243 24.14 3.67 1.58
C ASP A 243 22.78 4.25 1.17
N ILE A 244 22.16 5.04 2.06
CA ILE A 244 20.86 5.70 1.83
C ILE A 244 21.12 7.10 1.25
N VAL A 245 20.59 7.38 0.06
CA VAL A 245 20.61 8.71 -0.56
C VAL A 245 19.28 9.42 -0.25
N GLU A 246 19.29 10.35 0.70
CA GLU A 246 18.12 11.21 0.97
C GLU A 246 18.00 12.32 -0.09
N VAL A 247 16.85 12.39 -0.76
CA VAL A 247 16.53 13.44 -1.74
C VAL A 247 15.42 14.33 -1.17
N PRO A 248 15.73 15.55 -0.68
CA PRO A 248 14.84 16.31 0.21
C PRO A 248 13.62 16.97 -0.46
N THR A 249 13.41 16.82 -1.77
CA THR A 249 12.26 17.46 -2.46
C THR A 249 11.61 16.59 -3.52
N VAL A 250 12.27 16.33 -4.65
CA VAL A 250 11.72 15.51 -5.75
C VAL A 250 12.84 14.71 -6.40
N PHE A 251 12.64 13.40 -6.53
CA PHE A 251 13.50 12.52 -7.31
C PHE A 251 12.82 12.22 -8.65
N ARG A 252 13.35 12.80 -9.75
CA ARG A 252 12.80 12.63 -11.11
C ARG A 252 13.73 11.75 -11.92
N PHE A 253 13.21 10.65 -12.46
CA PHE A 253 13.91 9.85 -13.45
C PHE A 253 13.40 10.21 -14.85
N LEU A 254 14.32 10.47 -15.78
CA LEU A 254 14.00 10.70 -17.20
C LEU A 254 13.90 9.37 -17.98
N ASN A 255 13.78 8.23 -17.30
CA ASN A 255 13.79 6.90 -17.88
C ASN A 255 12.37 6.37 -18.13
N SER A 256 12.27 5.24 -18.83
CA SER A 256 11.01 4.56 -19.16
C SER A 256 10.28 3.92 -17.96
N GLY A 257 10.78 4.10 -16.74
CA GLY A 257 10.21 3.55 -15.49
C GLY A 257 11.23 3.45 -14.36
N ILE A 258 10.74 3.34 -13.12
CA ILE A 258 11.58 3.04 -11.95
C ILE A 258 11.79 1.52 -11.89
N HIS A 259 13.04 1.08 -11.91
CA HIS A 259 13.41 -0.33 -11.79
C HIS A 259 13.95 -0.60 -10.39
N ILE A 260 13.45 -1.64 -9.74
CA ILE A 260 13.89 -2.11 -8.43
C ILE A 260 14.34 -3.55 -8.60
N LEU A 261 15.66 -3.79 -8.48
CA LEU A 261 16.23 -5.13 -8.56
C LEU A 261 15.64 -6.02 -7.45
N ASP A 262 15.36 -7.27 -7.79
CA ASP A 262 15.05 -8.29 -6.80
C ASP A 262 16.27 -8.64 -5.95
N THR A 263 16.08 -9.44 -4.90
CA THR A 263 17.11 -9.70 -3.88
C THR A 263 18.39 -10.30 -4.43
N ASN A 264 18.33 -10.99 -5.57
CA ASN A 264 19.49 -11.56 -6.26
C ASN A 264 19.86 -10.83 -7.56
N ALA A 265 19.26 -9.67 -7.83
CA ALA A 265 19.45 -8.86 -9.03
C ALA A 265 19.24 -9.63 -10.35
N SER A 266 18.40 -10.67 -10.35
CA SER A 266 18.06 -11.46 -11.52
C SER A 266 16.93 -10.84 -12.35
N HIS A 267 16.03 -10.10 -11.70
CA HIS A 267 14.87 -9.46 -12.32
C HIS A 267 14.58 -8.11 -11.66
N ASP A 268 13.77 -7.30 -12.36
CA ASP A 268 13.35 -5.99 -11.89
C ASP A 268 11.85 -5.97 -11.60
N LEU A 269 11.45 -5.36 -10.49
CA LEU A 269 10.13 -4.76 -10.36
C LEU A 269 10.16 -3.39 -11.06
N VAL A 270 9.34 -3.22 -12.09
CA VAL A 270 9.30 -1.98 -12.91
C VAL A 270 8.01 -1.21 -12.69
N LEU A 271 8.12 0.04 -12.24
CA LEU A 271 7.03 1.01 -12.20
C LEU A 271 7.11 1.93 -13.42
N LYS A 272 6.23 1.73 -14.40
CA LYS A 272 6.21 2.53 -15.64
C LYS A 272 4.81 3.03 -15.98
N ALA A 273 4.75 4.18 -16.62
CA ALA A 273 3.54 4.59 -17.32
C ALA A 273 3.32 3.65 -18.52
N GLY A 274 2.07 3.23 -18.75
CA GLY A 274 1.72 2.38 -19.90
C GLY A 274 1.68 3.13 -21.24
N SER A 275 1.59 4.46 -21.21
CA SER A 275 1.46 5.38 -22.36
C SER A 275 1.72 6.83 -21.93
N ASP A 276 1.70 7.78 -22.85
CA ASP A 276 1.80 9.21 -22.55
C ASP A 276 0.67 9.67 -21.59
N LEU A 277 1.06 10.34 -20.51
CA LEU A 277 0.11 10.86 -19.52
C LEU A 277 -0.35 12.27 -19.95
N THR A 278 -1.67 12.46 -20.13
CA THR A 278 -2.26 13.79 -20.42
C THR A 278 -2.47 14.66 -19.18
N ALA A 279 -2.21 14.10 -17.99
CA ALA A 279 -2.27 14.75 -16.68
C ALA A 279 -1.47 13.92 -15.66
N ASP A 280 -1.08 14.53 -14.54
CA ASP A 280 -0.37 13.84 -13.47
C ASP A 280 -1.19 12.66 -12.94
N ARG A 281 -0.56 11.48 -12.84
CA ARG A 281 -1.14 10.29 -12.21
C ARG A 281 -0.43 10.05 -10.89
N ILE A 282 -1.21 10.04 -9.81
CA ILE A 282 -0.69 9.90 -8.46
C ILE A 282 -1.01 8.49 -7.95
N LEU A 283 0.03 7.72 -7.62
CA LEU A 283 -0.10 6.49 -6.82
C LEU A 283 0.13 6.86 -5.35
N THR A 284 -0.95 6.89 -4.56
CA THR A 284 -0.85 7.15 -3.12
C THR A 284 -0.92 5.85 -2.35
N ILE A 285 0.13 5.55 -1.58
CA ILE A 285 0.13 4.51 -0.56
C ILE A 285 0.10 5.21 0.79
N THR A 286 -1.06 5.21 1.46
CA THR A 286 -1.18 5.75 2.82
C THR A 286 -0.96 4.62 3.82
N THR A 287 0.17 4.64 4.51
CA THR A 287 0.44 3.76 5.66
C THR A 287 -0.04 4.43 6.95
N GLY A 288 -0.37 3.64 7.97
CA GLY A 288 -0.62 4.16 9.33
C GLY A 288 0.56 3.83 10.26
N ASP A 289 0.38 4.06 11.56
CA ASP A 289 1.45 3.91 12.56
C ASP A 289 1.90 2.46 12.82
N ALA A 290 1.14 1.47 12.34
CA ALA A 290 1.49 0.05 12.43
C ALA A 290 2.17 -0.44 11.15
N ALA A 291 3.05 -1.44 11.27
CA ALA A 291 3.63 -2.14 10.13
C ALA A 291 2.52 -2.74 9.25
N ARG A 292 2.51 -2.39 7.96
CA ARG A 292 1.56 -2.90 6.96
C ARG A 292 2.35 -3.50 5.80
N ALA A 293 2.00 -4.73 5.40
CA ALA A 293 2.56 -5.37 4.21
C ALA A 293 1.64 -5.13 3.00
N ILE A 294 2.23 -5.01 1.81
CA ILE A 294 1.51 -5.05 0.52
C ILE A 294 2.19 -6.12 -0.33
N THR A 295 1.46 -7.17 -0.74
CA THR A 295 2.03 -8.25 -1.58
C THR A 295 1.03 -8.66 -2.66
N LEU A 296 1.45 -8.68 -3.93
CA LEU A 296 0.59 -9.01 -5.08
C LEU A 296 1.31 -9.94 -6.10
N THR A 297 0.80 -11.15 -6.30
CA THR A 297 1.14 -12.04 -7.44
C THR A 297 -0.08 -12.90 -7.86
N GLY A 298 -0.13 -13.39 -9.11
CA GLY A 298 -1.33 -14.01 -9.75
C GLY A 298 -2.17 -13.00 -10.56
N ASN A 299 -3.23 -13.42 -11.26
CA ASN A 299 -3.93 -12.50 -12.18
C ASN A 299 -4.77 -11.42 -11.47
N LEU A 300 -4.32 -10.19 -11.65
CA LEU A 300 -4.90 -8.89 -11.31
C LEU A 300 -5.80 -8.36 -12.44
N THR A 301 -6.85 -7.56 -12.13
CA THR A 301 -7.44 -6.43 -12.93
C THR A 301 -8.81 -6.08 -12.30
N ALA A 302 -8.98 -4.98 -11.55
CA ALA A 302 -9.23 -3.59 -11.98
C ALA A 302 -10.71 -3.13 -11.87
N ASN A 303 -11.11 -2.17 -12.72
CA ASN A 303 -11.46 -0.78 -12.40
C ASN A 303 -12.89 -0.55 -11.87
N GLN A 304 -13.07 -0.81 -10.58
CA GLN A 304 -14.25 -0.49 -9.79
C GLN A 304 -13.82 -0.21 -8.35
N ASP A 305 -14.62 0.56 -7.60
CA ASP A 305 -14.33 0.81 -6.18
C ASP A 305 -14.59 -0.46 -5.37
N VAL A 306 -13.54 -1.00 -4.74
CA VAL A 306 -13.57 -2.19 -3.87
C VAL A 306 -13.44 -1.79 -2.38
N SER A 307 -13.74 -0.53 -2.06
CA SER A 307 -13.80 -0.05 -0.68
C SER A 307 -15.03 -0.57 0.05
N THR A 308 -15.11 -0.31 1.37
CA THR A 308 -16.30 -0.61 2.18
C THR A 308 -17.55 0.19 1.77
N ALA A 309 -17.37 1.27 0.99
CA ALA A 309 -18.45 2.06 0.40
C ALA A 309 -18.63 1.79 -1.10
N GLY A 310 -17.70 1.05 -1.71
CA GLY A 310 -17.73 0.70 -3.12
C GLY A 310 -18.82 -0.32 -3.42
N THR A 311 -19.40 -0.22 -4.62
CA THR A 311 -20.37 -1.19 -5.15
C THR A 311 -19.80 -1.88 -6.40
N PRO A 312 -18.82 -2.78 -6.24
CA PRO A 312 -18.19 -3.46 -7.38
C PRO A 312 -19.16 -4.43 -8.05
N THR A 313 -19.12 -4.50 -9.38
CA THR A 313 -19.88 -5.45 -10.21
C THR A 313 -18.93 -6.52 -10.76
N PHE A 314 -19.10 -7.76 -10.34
CA PHE A 314 -18.32 -8.89 -10.85
C PHE A 314 -19.13 -9.69 -11.87
N VAL A 315 -18.93 -9.40 -13.16
CA VAL A 315 -19.55 -10.17 -14.25
C VAL A 315 -18.90 -11.55 -14.33
N GLY A 316 -19.69 -12.61 -14.14
CA GLY A 316 -19.20 -13.99 -14.23
C GLY A 316 -18.35 -14.45 -13.04
N ALA A 317 -18.59 -13.92 -11.83
CA ALA A 317 -17.89 -14.35 -10.63
C ALA A 317 -18.01 -15.86 -10.40
N LEU A 318 -16.89 -16.59 -10.48
CA LEU A 318 -16.80 -17.99 -10.11
C LEU A 318 -16.44 -18.10 -8.62
N LEU A 319 -17.44 -18.38 -7.79
CA LEU A 319 -17.29 -18.52 -6.34
C LEU A 319 -17.07 -20.00 -5.99
N SER A 320 -15.81 -20.40 -5.79
CA SER A 320 -15.40 -21.80 -5.61
C SER A 320 -16.00 -22.51 -4.38
N GLY A 321 -16.56 -21.77 -3.42
CA GLY A 321 -17.17 -22.30 -2.21
C GLY A 321 -18.67 -22.62 -2.31
N LEU A 322 -19.30 -22.38 -3.48
CA LEU A 322 -20.75 -22.57 -3.65
C LEU A 322 -21.08 -23.86 -4.40
N THR A 323 -22.12 -24.56 -3.94
CA THR A 323 -22.65 -25.74 -4.62
C THR A 323 -23.60 -25.33 -5.74
N ALA A 324 -23.40 -25.88 -6.93
CA ALA A 324 -24.30 -25.66 -8.07
C ALA A 324 -25.74 -26.11 -7.73
N SER A 325 -26.73 -25.39 -8.26
CA SER A 325 -28.17 -25.69 -8.12
C SER A 325 -28.73 -25.57 -6.69
N GLN A 326 -28.02 -24.90 -5.79
CA GLN A 326 -28.52 -24.54 -4.46
C GLN A 326 -28.72 -23.03 -4.33
N MET A 327 -29.57 -22.63 -3.39
CA MET A 327 -29.74 -21.23 -3.02
C MET A 327 -28.52 -20.74 -2.25
N VAL A 328 -28.23 -19.43 -2.34
CA VAL A 328 -27.09 -18.78 -1.69
C VAL A 328 -27.58 -17.93 -0.52
N PHE A 329 -26.93 -18.06 0.64
CA PHE A 329 -27.20 -17.34 1.88
C PHE A 329 -25.91 -16.71 2.43
N THR A 330 -26.04 -15.88 3.47
CA THR A 330 -24.90 -15.48 4.30
C THR A 330 -24.85 -16.29 5.58
N ASP A 331 -23.68 -16.82 5.96
CA ASP A 331 -23.48 -17.43 7.28
C ASP A 331 -23.35 -16.37 8.39
N ALA A 332 -23.15 -16.81 9.64
CA ALA A 332 -22.95 -15.91 10.79
C ALA A 332 -21.72 -14.99 10.64
N SER A 333 -20.75 -15.38 9.82
CA SER A 333 -19.53 -14.63 9.49
C SER A 333 -19.68 -13.77 8.23
N LYS A 334 -20.90 -13.71 7.65
CA LYS A 334 -21.23 -13.00 6.40
C LYS A 334 -20.56 -13.56 5.14
N ASN A 335 -20.10 -14.81 5.17
CA ASN A 335 -19.65 -15.50 3.97
C ASN A 335 -20.83 -15.98 3.15
N LEU A 336 -20.73 -15.94 1.83
CA LEU A 336 -21.70 -16.58 0.95
C LEU A 336 -21.57 -18.10 1.03
N VAL A 337 -22.68 -18.79 1.32
CA VAL A 337 -22.75 -20.26 1.44
C VAL A 337 -23.97 -20.80 0.68
N SER A 338 -23.86 -21.99 0.12
CA SER A 338 -24.98 -22.68 -0.53
C SER A 338 -25.74 -23.57 0.47
N GLY A 339 -27.07 -23.59 0.40
CA GLY A 339 -27.89 -24.47 1.25
C GLY A 339 -29.29 -24.77 0.69
N LEU A 340 -29.98 -25.70 1.35
CA LEU A 340 -31.41 -25.95 1.14
C LEU A 340 -32.24 -24.93 1.95
N ILE A 341 -33.46 -24.61 1.51
CA ILE A 341 -34.39 -23.66 2.19
C ILE A 341 -34.98 -24.26 3.48
N SER A 342 -34.29 -25.16 4.19
CA SER A 342 -34.83 -26.20 5.10
C SER A 342 -35.24 -27.46 4.35
N GLY A 343 -35.05 -28.63 4.98
CA GLY A 343 -35.28 -29.97 4.39
C GLY A 343 -36.73 -30.31 4.01
N ASP A 344 -37.61 -29.34 4.00
CA ASP A 344 -39.06 -29.48 3.76
C ASP A 344 -39.49 -28.99 2.37
N VAL A 345 -38.70 -28.12 1.73
CA VAL A 345 -38.98 -27.57 0.40
C VAL A 345 -37.90 -28.02 -0.58
N ALA A 346 -38.30 -28.86 -1.54
CA ALA A 346 -37.44 -29.20 -2.66
C ALA A 346 -37.58 -28.12 -3.74
N VAL A 347 -36.47 -27.45 -4.05
CA VAL A 347 -36.37 -26.60 -5.25
C VAL A 347 -35.82 -27.50 -6.35
N THR A 348 -36.70 -27.99 -7.22
CA THR A 348 -36.26 -28.63 -8.47
C THR A 348 -35.82 -27.54 -9.43
N GLY A 349 -34.89 -27.85 -10.35
CA GLY A 349 -34.13 -26.90 -11.18
C GLY A 349 -34.91 -25.92 -12.08
N ALA A 350 -36.23 -25.79 -11.90
CA ALA A 350 -37.10 -24.81 -12.54
C ALA A 350 -37.67 -23.74 -11.58
N GLY A 351 -37.15 -23.62 -10.35
CA GLY A 351 -37.59 -22.57 -9.41
C GLY A 351 -38.97 -22.82 -8.80
N VAL A 352 -39.50 -24.04 -8.93
CA VAL A 352 -40.78 -24.41 -8.33
C VAL A 352 -40.52 -25.00 -6.94
N SER A 353 -40.95 -24.26 -5.91
CA SER A 353 -40.99 -24.74 -4.53
C SER A 353 -42.15 -25.73 -4.37
N SER A 354 -41.83 -27.01 -4.21
CA SER A 354 -42.83 -28.05 -3.90
C SER A 354 -42.57 -28.68 -2.53
N ILE A 355 -43.64 -29.07 -1.84
CA ILE A 355 -43.55 -29.95 -0.68
C ILE A 355 -43.01 -31.31 -1.15
N GLY A 356 -41.96 -31.81 -0.52
CA GLY A 356 -41.36 -33.10 -0.87
C GLY A 356 -42.35 -34.26 -0.73
N SER A 357 -42.12 -35.36 -1.47
CA SER A 357 -42.88 -36.59 -1.29
C SER A 357 -42.78 -37.10 0.16
N ALA A 358 -43.86 -37.68 0.68
CA ALA A 358 -43.96 -38.20 2.04
C ALA A 358 -43.74 -37.17 3.18
N LYS A 359 -43.82 -35.87 2.89
CA LYS A 359 -43.68 -34.82 3.92
C LYS A 359 -44.98 -34.46 4.63
N VAL A 360 -46.15 -34.76 4.05
CA VAL A 360 -47.44 -34.58 4.75
C VAL A 360 -47.62 -35.70 5.76
N THR A 361 -47.27 -35.44 7.02
CA THR A 361 -47.48 -36.36 8.14
C THR A 361 -48.92 -36.28 8.65
N GLN A 362 -49.35 -37.25 9.47
CA GLN A 362 -50.70 -37.22 10.07
C GLN A 362 -50.98 -35.94 10.88
N SER A 363 -49.96 -35.34 11.49
CA SER A 363 -50.10 -34.08 12.23
C SER A 363 -50.33 -32.86 11.33
N MET A 364 -50.01 -32.97 10.04
CA MET A 364 -50.28 -31.92 9.05
C MET A 364 -51.69 -32.01 8.46
N LEU A 365 -52.41 -33.11 8.71
CA LEU A 365 -53.82 -33.23 8.37
C LEU A 365 -54.65 -32.67 9.53
N LYS A 366 -55.47 -31.64 9.25
CA LYS A 366 -56.46 -31.16 10.21
C LYS A 366 -57.53 -32.23 10.39
N THR A 367 -57.40 -33.05 11.44
CA THR A 367 -58.30 -34.17 11.71
C THR A 367 -59.04 -33.97 13.03
N SER A 368 -60.22 -34.59 13.13
CA SER A 368 -60.99 -34.67 14.38
C SER A 368 -61.66 -36.03 14.48
N THR A 369 -62.19 -36.33 15.66
CA THR A 369 -62.99 -37.53 15.91
C THR A 369 -64.44 -37.10 16.15
N GLY A 370 -65.36 -37.76 15.48
CA GLY A 370 -66.79 -37.65 15.74
C GLY A 370 -67.36 -39.02 16.03
N SER A 371 -68.49 -39.04 16.73
CA SER A 371 -69.16 -40.28 17.09
C SER A 371 -70.67 -40.19 16.98
N VAL A 372 -71.28 -41.38 16.88
CA VAL A 372 -72.71 -41.59 16.86
C VAL A 372 -73.06 -42.81 17.69
N SER A 373 -74.16 -42.73 18.44
CA SER A 373 -74.66 -43.81 19.29
C SER A 373 -76.07 -44.26 18.89
N GLN A 374 -76.41 -45.50 19.23
CA GLN A 374 -77.75 -46.05 19.09
C GLN A 374 -78.07 -47.01 20.24
N THR A 375 -79.20 -46.80 20.90
CA THR A 375 -79.64 -47.64 22.03
C THR A 375 -80.88 -48.46 21.64
N THR A 376 -80.95 -49.72 22.10
CA THR A 376 -82.12 -50.63 22.06
C THR A 376 -82.68 -51.09 20.70
N THR A 377 -82.51 -50.34 19.61
CA THR A 377 -83.03 -50.70 18.29
C THR A 377 -81.97 -50.56 17.21
N ASN A 378 -82.06 -51.35 16.15
CA ASN A 378 -81.15 -51.24 15.02
C ASN A 378 -81.50 -50.02 14.17
N ALA A 379 -80.49 -49.30 13.67
CA ALA A 379 -80.74 -48.04 12.96
C ALA A 379 -79.60 -47.67 12.00
N ASN A 380 -79.95 -46.97 10.93
CA ASN A 380 -79.01 -46.35 9.99
C ASN A 380 -78.58 -44.98 10.53
N LYS A 381 -77.27 -44.71 10.53
CA LYS A 381 -76.66 -43.54 11.16
C LYS A 381 -75.67 -42.85 10.23
N ALA A 382 -75.65 -41.52 10.32
CA ALA A 382 -74.66 -40.71 9.62
C ALA A 382 -73.36 -40.71 10.42
N LEU A 383 -72.28 -41.24 9.84
CA LEU A 383 -70.97 -41.08 10.45
C LEU A 383 -70.45 -39.65 10.25
N PRO A 384 -69.88 -39.02 11.30
CA PRO A 384 -69.21 -37.74 11.17
C PRO A 384 -68.04 -37.77 10.19
N GLY A 385 -67.87 -36.70 9.40
CA GLY A 385 -66.76 -36.54 8.47
C GLY A 385 -67.03 -36.98 7.03
N GLY A 386 -68.14 -37.68 6.77
CA GLY A 386 -68.59 -37.89 5.39
C GLY A 386 -67.64 -38.66 4.49
N GLU A 387 -67.36 -38.08 3.32
CA GLU A 387 -66.37 -38.59 2.36
C GLU A 387 -64.92 -38.47 2.87
N TYR A 388 -64.66 -37.68 3.92
CA TYR A 388 -63.32 -37.43 4.47
C TYR A 388 -63.00 -38.31 5.68
N GLY A 389 -63.82 -39.33 5.95
CA GLY A 389 -63.66 -40.23 7.08
C GLY A 389 -62.74 -41.42 6.83
N PHE A 390 -61.92 -41.75 7.83
CA PHE A 390 -61.09 -42.96 7.87
C PHE A 390 -61.90 -44.18 8.35
N TYR A 391 -61.30 -45.33 8.65
CA TYR A 391 -62.09 -46.52 9.01
C TYR A 391 -62.87 -46.34 10.34
N PRO A 392 -64.17 -46.69 10.42
CA PRO A 392 -64.95 -46.55 11.65
C PRO A 392 -64.57 -47.60 12.69
N GLN A 393 -64.63 -47.21 13.96
CA GLN A 393 -64.41 -48.07 15.12
C GLN A 393 -65.72 -48.19 15.91
N ILE A 394 -66.03 -49.38 16.42
CA ILE A 394 -67.29 -49.65 17.12
C ILE A 394 -67.04 -50.18 18.52
N LYS A 395 -67.96 -49.89 19.45
CA LYS A 395 -67.98 -50.48 20.80
C LYS A 395 -69.40 -50.60 21.36
N SER A 396 -69.56 -51.39 22.42
CA SER A 396 -70.77 -51.48 23.24
C SER A 396 -70.52 -50.96 24.66
N THR A 397 -71.58 -50.56 25.37
CA THR A 397 -71.48 -50.11 26.78
C THR A 397 -71.04 -51.23 27.71
N ASP A 398 -71.65 -52.42 27.63
CA ASP A 398 -71.49 -53.49 28.64
C ASP A 398 -70.86 -54.78 28.06
N GLY A 399 -70.13 -54.66 26.94
CA GLY A 399 -69.44 -55.80 26.33
C GLY A 399 -70.35 -56.79 25.58
N SER A 400 -71.65 -56.51 25.45
CA SER A 400 -72.54 -57.30 24.59
C SER A 400 -72.10 -57.23 23.12
N GLY A 401 -72.41 -58.29 22.38
CA GLY A 401 -72.14 -58.35 20.93
C GLY A 401 -72.84 -57.22 20.19
N VAL A 402 -72.05 -56.35 19.57
CA VAL A 402 -72.55 -55.28 18.69
C VAL A 402 -72.10 -55.55 17.27
N GLY A 403 -73.06 -55.44 16.34
CA GLY A 403 -72.81 -55.52 14.91
C GLY A 403 -72.83 -54.14 14.28
N ALA A 404 -72.04 -53.94 13.23
CA ALA A 404 -72.15 -52.79 12.36
C ALA A 404 -71.95 -53.18 10.89
N TYR A 405 -72.76 -52.58 10.02
CA TYR A 405 -72.63 -52.72 8.57
C TYR A 405 -72.49 -51.33 7.94
N LEU A 406 -71.70 -51.20 6.87
CA LEU A 406 -71.60 -49.95 6.10
C LEU A 406 -72.82 -49.76 5.18
N GLY A 407 -74.02 -50.00 5.71
CA GLY A 407 -75.30 -49.99 4.99
C GLY A 407 -76.16 -51.23 5.25
N SER A 408 -77.45 -51.01 5.50
CA SER A 408 -78.49 -52.05 5.51
C SER A 408 -79.82 -51.46 5.02
N GLY A 409 -80.51 -52.16 4.11
CA GLY A 409 -81.81 -51.73 3.59
C GLY A 409 -81.79 -50.44 2.74
N PHE A 410 -80.69 -50.17 2.02
CA PHE A 410 -80.51 -48.94 1.26
C PHE A 410 -81.32 -48.89 -0.04
N THR A 411 -82.01 -47.77 -0.25
CA THR A 411 -82.80 -47.47 -1.47
C THR A 411 -82.44 -46.12 -2.09
N THR A 412 -81.37 -45.46 -1.61
CA THR A 412 -80.95 -44.15 -2.09
C THR A 412 -80.35 -44.23 -3.51
N THR A 413 -80.64 -43.24 -4.35
CA THR A 413 -80.05 -43.10 -5.71
C THR A 413 -78.82 -42.19 -5.73
N SER A 414 -78.43 -41.67 -4.56
CA SER A 414 -77.27 -40.80 -4.34
C SER A 414 -76.29 -41.45 -3.37
N TYR A 415 -75.00 -41.17 -3.53
CA TYR A 415 -73.98 -41.58 -2.57
C TYR A 415 -74.28 -40.97 -1.19
N THR A 416 -74.16 -41.76 -0.13
CA THR A 416 -74.44 -41.34 1.24
C THR A 416 -73.51 -42.08 2.19
N THR A 417 -72.92 -41.35 3.13
CA THR A 417 -72.13 -41.93 4.21
C THR A 417 -73.07 -42.49 5.28
N ASN A 418 -73.00 -43.79 5.54
CA ASN A 418 -73.87 -44.47 6.50
C ASN A 418 -73.17 -45.59 7.28
N ILE A 419 -73.60 -45.79 8.51
CA ILE A 419 -73.37 -47.00 9.30
C ILE A 419 -74.69 -47.51 9.90
N TYR A 420 -74.98 -48.80 9.74
CA TYR A 420 -76.10 -49.47 10.38
C TYR A 420 -75.62 -50.11 11.67
N LEU A 421 -76.10 -49.62 12.82
CA LEU A 421 -75.72 -50.11 14.16
C LEU A 421 -76.75 -51.10 14.69
N LEU A 422 -76.27 -52.21 15.26
CA LEU A 422 -77.09 -53.23 15.89
C LEU A 422 -76.69 -53.38 17.36
N PRO A 423 -77.31 -52.60 18.27
CA PRO A 423 -77.11 -52.80 19.70
C PRO A 423 -77.61 -54.18 20.14
N GLY A 424 -76.81 -54.89 20.96
CA GLY A 424 -77.21 -56.15 21.57
C GLY A 424 -78.04 -55.90 22.83
N GLY A 425 -79.32 -56.31 22.84
CA GLY A 425 -80.17 -56.18 24.02
C GLY A 425 -80.52 -54.73 24.38
N THR A 426 -80.25 -54.34 25.64
CA THR A 426 -80.50 -52.99 26.16
C THR A 426 -79.32 -52.04 26.03
N ASP A 427 -78.19 -52.52 25.51
CA ASP A 427 -76.93 -51.78 25.47
C ASP A 427 -76.95 -50.67 24.41
N THR A 428 -76.01 -49.74 24.52
CA THR A 428 -75.76 -48.73 23.50
C THR A 428 -74.60 -49.16 22.62
N ALA A 429 -74.84 -49.18 21.31
CA ALA A 429 -73.79 -49.31 20.31
C ALA A 429 -73.24 -47.92 19.97
N TYR A 430 -71.93 -47.78 19.95
CA TYR A 430 -71.24 -46.57 19.53
C TYR A 430 -70.42 -46.85 18.28
N ALA A 431 -70.39 -45.89 17.38
CA ALA A 431 -69.43 -45.84 16.29
C ALA A 431 -68.73 -44.49 16.30
N GLN A 432 -67.40 -44.51 16.20
CA GLN A 432 -66.58 -43.32 16.04
C GLN A 432 -65.75 -43.42 14.77
N GLN A 433 -65.38 -42.27 14.22
CA GLN A 433 -64.52 -42.17 13.05
C GLN A 433 -63.59 -40.97 13.22
N ARG A 434 -62.32 -41.15 12.84
CA ARG A 434 -61.43 -40.02 12.59
C ARG A 434 -61.64 -39.55 11.17
N TYR A 435 -61.59 -38.25 10.93
CA TYR A 435 -61.79 -37.70 9.59
C TYR A 435 -61.04 -36.40 9.40
N VAL A 436 -60.78 -36.02 8.15
CA VAL A 436 -60.22 -34.69 7.82
C VAL A 436 -61.37 -33.68 7.90
N THR A 437 -61.23 -32.71 8.80
CA THR A 437 -62.30 -31.73 9.05
C THR A 437 -62.43 -30.77 7.88
N ALA A 438 -63.63 -30.63 7.33
CA ALA A 438 -63.95 -29.58 6.37
C ALA A 438 -64.22 -28.24 7.08
N SER A 439 -64.72 -28.30 8.32
CA SER A 439 -65.11 -27.22 9.23
C SER A 439 -64.72 -27.58 10.66
N GLY A 440 -64.68 -26.64 11.59
CA GLY A 440 -64.35 -26.98 12.99
C GLY A 440 -64.46 -25.80 13.94
N GLU A 441 -65.13 -24.75 13.49
CA GLU A 441 -65.31 -23.52 14.24
C GLU A 441 -66.42 -23.65 15.30
N VAL A 442 -67.30 -24.66 15.20
CA VAL A 442 -68.41 -24.91 16.12
C VAL A 442 -68.55 -26.41 16.40
N HIS A 443 -68.57 -26.81 17.68
CA HIS A 443 -68.87 -28.20 18.05
C HIS A 443 -70.38 -28.42 18.11
N TRP A 444 -70.87 -29.48 17.47
CA TRP A 444 -72.28 -29.79 17.37
C TRP A 444 -72.59 -31.11 18.06
N ILE A 445 -73.64 -31.11 18.89
CA ILE A 445 -74.21 -32.31 19.50
C ILE A 445 -75.70 -32.33 19.15
N PHE A 446 -76.13 -33.33 18.38
CA PHE A 446 -77.53 -33.54 18.01
C PHE A 446 -78.06 -34.77 18.75
N ILE A 447 -79.09 -34.57 19.57
CA ILE A 447 -79.67 -35.61 20.43
C ILE A 447 -81.10 -35.88 19.96
N LEU A 448 -81.38 -37.13 19.62
CA LEU A 448 -82.70 -37.60 19.21
C LEU A 448 -83.48 -38.10 20.44
N ILE A 449 -84.60 -37.46 20.74
CA ILE A 449 -85.48 -37.80 21.86
C ILE A 449 -86.79 -38.38 21.33
N ASP A 450 -87.28 -39.44 21.96
CA ASP A 450 -88.63 -39.96 21.75
C ASP A 450 -89.67 -39.09 22.45
N LYS A 451 -90.67 -38.56 21.71
CA LYS A 451 -91.69 -37.66 22.27
C LYS A 451 -92.66 -38.35 23.24
N ALA A 452 -92.84 -39.66 23.14
CA ALA A 452 -93.80 -40.39 23.97
C ALA A 452 -93.22 -40.79 25.34
N THR A 453 -91.93 -41.13 25.37
CA THR A 453 -91.23 -41.63 26.56
C THR A 453 -90.27 -40.61 27.17
N GLY A 454 -89.93 -39.54 26.45
CA GLY A 454 -88.91 -38.55 26.85
C GLY A 454 -87.49 -39.12 26.88
N LYS A 455 -87.29 -40.34 26.39
CA LYS A 455 -85.99 -41.02 26.45
C LYS A 455 -85.12 -40.64 25.25
N ARG A 456 -83.81 -40.55 25.51
CA ARG A 456 -82.79 -40.41 24.48
C ARG A 456 -82.65 -41.71 23.67
N ILE A 457 -82.74 -41.59 22.35
CA ILE A 457 -82.61 -42.71 21.40
C ILE A 457 -81.18 -42.79 20.84
N SER A 458 -80.62 -41.62 20.48
CA SER A 458 -79.36 -41.53 19.73
C SER A 458 -78.73 -40.16 19.92
N THR A 459 -77.41 -40.13 19.99
CA THR A 459 -76.63 -38.88 19.99
C THR A 459 -75.64 -38.93 18.83
N TRP A 460 -75.51 -37.79 18.16
CA TRP A 460 -74.50 -37.55 17.14
C TRP A 460 -73.66 -36.36 17.57
N GLN A 461 -72.34 -36.44 17.48
CA GLN A 461 -71.47 -35.31 17.80
C GLN A 461 -70.29 -35.19 16.85
N ALA A 462 -69.97 -33.95 16.49
CA ALA A 462 -68.74 -33.61 15.80
C ALA A 462 -68.50 -32.08 15.74
N PRO A 463 -67.25 -31.64 15.52
CA PRO A 463 -66.91 -30.25 15.18
C PRO A 463 -67.41 -29.81 13.80
N ASP A 464 -67.87 -30.73 12.96
CA ASP A 464 -68.49 -30.45 11.68
C ASP A 464 -70.01 -30.53 11.75
N HIS A 465 -70.72 -29.77 10.92
CA HIS A 465 -72.18 -29.88 10.85
C HIS A 465 -72.57 -31.13 10.03
N PRO A 466 -73.54 -31.95 10.46
CA PRO A 466 -73.87 -33.23 9.81
C PRO A 466 -74.41 -33.09 8.38
N VAL A 467 -74.98 -31.93 8.04
CA VAL A 467 -75.64 -31.64 6.74
C VAL A 467 -74.76 -30.84 5.78
N PHE A 468 -73.86 -29.98 6.27
CA PHE A 468 -73.07 -29.07 5.43
C PHE A 468 -71.65 -29.60 5.27
N GLY A 469 -71.15 -29.65 4.04
CA GLY A 469 -69.83 -30.23 3.75
C GLY A 469 -69.76 -31.76 3.81
N ASN A 470 -70.90 -32.45 3.94
CA ASN A 470 -70.98 -33.89 4.15
C ASN A 470 -71.96 -34.59 3.17
N SER A 471 -71.63 -34.57 1.88
CA SER A 471 -72.18 -35.43 0.80
C SER A 471 -73.70 -35.68 0.78
N GLY A 472 -74.51 -34.65 1.05
CA GLY A 472 -75.96 -34.71 0.83
C GLY A 472 -76.79 -35.34 1.96
N ILE A 473 -76.25 -35.47 3.18
CA ILE A 473 -77.08 -35.79 4.35
C ILE A 473 -78.10 -34.67 4.57
N VAL A 474 -79.39 -35.02 4.59
CA VAL A 474 -80.49 -34.04 4.64
C VAL A 474 -80.85 -33.64 6.08
N GLN A 475 -80.48 -34.45 7.08
CA GLN A 475 -80.78 -34.21 8.49
C GLN A 475 -79.83 -34.99 9.44
N PRO A 476 -79.61 -34.53 10.69
CA PRO A 476 -78.64 -35.12 11.62
C PRO A 476 -78.87 -36.59 11.99
N HIS A 477 -80.13 -37.04 11.96
CA HIS A 477 -80.56 -38.40 12.32
C HIS A 477 -81.43 -38.98 11.20
N PHE A 478 -81.01 -40.07 10.56
CA PHE A 478 -81.75 -40.65 9.42
C PHE A 478 -83.17 -41.08 9.79
N ASP A 479 -83.36 -41.64 11.00
CA ASP A 479 -84.66 -42.14 11.47
C ASP A 479 -85.55 -41.04 12.09
N TYR A 480 -85.20 -39.76 11.91
CA TYR A 480 -86.01 -38.67 12.43
C TYR A 480 -87.41 -38.67 11.79
N ASN A 481 -88.42 -38.68 12.67
CA ASN A 481 -89.81 -38.56 12.28
C ASN A 481 -90.43 -37.45 13.12
N LYS A 482 -90.86 -36.36 12.48
CA LYS A 482 -91.38 -35.15 13.15
C LYS A 482 -92.55 -35.42 14.10
N LEU A 483 -93.34 -36.48 13.87
CA LEU A 483 -94.46 -36.86 14.73
C LEU A 483 -94.02 -37.63 15.99
N LYS A 484 -92.92 -38.38 15.92
CA LYS A 484 -92.45 -39.26 17.00
C LYS A 484 -91.26 -38.72 17.77
N HIS A 485 -90.42 -37.91 17.13
CA HIS A 485 -89.12 -37.53 17.66
C HIS A 485 -88.95 -36.01 17.75
N GLU A 486 -88.10 -35.59 18.67
CA GLU A 486 -87.56 -34.23 18.81
C GLU A 486 -86.03 -34.27 18.67
N ILE A 487 -85.46 -33.25 18.03
CA ILE A 487 -84.00 -33.09 17.93
C ILE A 487 -83.58 -31.91 18.79
N ILE A 488 -82.81 -32.21 19.82
CA ILE A 488 -82.14 -31.21 20.65
C ILE A 488 -80.74 -30.97 20.07
N VAL A 489 -80.35 -29.71 19.97
CA VAL A 489 -78.97 -29.32 19.65
C VAL A 489 -78.31 -28.63 20.83
N VAL A 490 -77.07 -29.03 21.09
CA VAL A 490 -76.17 -28.37 22.02
C VAL A 490 -74.91 -27.96 21.28
N ASN A 491 -74.49 -26.72 21.48
CA ASN A 491 -73.22 -26.19 21.01
C ASN A 491 -72.35 -25.81 22.22
N PRO A 492 -71.53 -26.75 22.75
CA PRO A 492 -70.65 -26.44 23.86
C PRO A 492 -69.54 -25.46 23.43
N PRO A 493 -69.14 -24.52 24.30
CA PRO A 493 -67.95 -23.70 24.07
C PRO A 493 -66.69 -24.57 24.05
N LEU A 494 -65.62 -24.07 23.43
CA LEU A 494 -64.36 -24.80 23.27
C LEU A 494 -63.78 -25.32 24.59
N GLU A 495 -63.92 -24.56 25.68
CA GLU A 495 -63.44 -24.95 27.01
C GLU A 495 -64.05 -26.28 27.50
N ILE A 496 -65.37 -26.46 27.29
CA ILE A 496 -66.08 -27.70 27.65
C ILE A 496 -65.64 -28.85 26.74
N VAL A 497 -65.46 -28.57 25.44
CA VAL A 497 -64.96 -29.58 24.49
C VAL A 497 -63.57 -30.06 24.89
N GLU A 498 -62.67 -29.15 25.27
CA GLU A 498 -61.33 -29.48 25.75
C GLU A 498 -61.35 -30.30 27.05
N GLU A 499 -62.28 -30.03 27.96
CA GLU A 499 -62.43 -30.79 29.20
C GLU A 499 -62.85 -32.24 28.93
N ILE A 500 -63.82 -32.44 28.03
CA ILE A 500 -64.26 -33.78 27.60
C ILE A 500 -63.13 -34.50 26.86
N GLU A 501 -62.41 -33.79 25.99
CA GLU A 501 -61.24 -34.30 25.27
C GLU A 501 -60.09 -34.72 26.19
N LYS A 502 -59.89 -34.02 27.32
CA LYS A 502 -58.91 -34.41 28.34
C LYS A 502 -59.40 -35.63 29.11
N SER A 503 -60.66 -35.65 29.49
CA SER A 503 -61.27 -36.71 30.29
C SER A 503 -61.40 -38.04 29.55
N ARG A 504 -61.46 -38.01 28.21
CA ARG A 504 -61.53 -39.22 27.40
C ARG A 504 -60.18 -39.88 27.14
N ARG A 505 -59.09 -39.11 27.16
CA ARG A 505 -57.77 -39.60 26.72
C ARG A 505 -57.15 -40.50 27.77
N ASN A 506 -56.73 -41.70 27.35
CA ASN A 506 -55.95 -42.57 28.21
C ASN A 506 -54.48 -42.14 28.18
N PRO A 507 -53.81 -41.94 29.34
CA PRO A 507 -52.39 -41.64 29.36
C PRO A 507 -51.50 -42.77 28.80
N ASP A 508 -51.98 -44.02 28.77
CA ASP A 508 -51.29 -45.13 28.12
C ASP A 508 -51.61 -45.15 26.61
N PRO A 509 -50.62 -44.98 25.71
CA PRO A 509 -50.84 -44.99 24.26
C PRO A 509 -51.23 -46.37 23.69
N LEU A 510 -51.16 -47.44 24.49
CA LEU A 510 -51.56 -48.80 24.09
C LEU A 510 -53.01 -49.11 24.42
N GLU A 511 -53.65 -48.30 25.25
CA GLU A 511 -55.04 -48.46 25.67
C GLU A 511 -55.96 -47.54 24.87
N ALA A 512 -57.19 -47.98 24.64
CA ALA A 512 -58.15 -47.19 23.87
C ALA A 512 -58.65 -45.97 24.67
N ASP A 513 -58.76 -44.83 23.99
CA ASP A 513 -59.47 -43.66 24.52
C ASP A 513 -60.94 -43.98 24.77
N ARG A 514 -61.52 -43.32 25.78
CA ARG A 514 -62.96 -43.40 26.06
C ARG A 514 -63.77 -42.72 24.97
N GLU A 515 -65.03 -43.11 24.85
CA GLU A 515 -65.89 -42.55 23.81
C GLU A 515 -66.45 -41.19 24.25
N TRP A 516 -66.53 -40.26 23.30
CA TRP A 516 -66.81 -38.85 23.60
C TRP A 516 -68.22 -38.65 24.16
N ILE A 517 -69.24 -39.28 23.57
CA ILE A 517 -70.66 -39.17 24.00
C ILE A 517 -70.85 -39.76 25.40
N GLU A 518 -70.18 -40.86 25.73
CA GLU A 518 -70.20 -41.48 27.05
C GLU A 518 -69.64 -40.52 28.11
N VAL A 519 -68.47 -39.91 27.86
CA VAL A 519 -67.89 -38.92 28.78
C VAL A 519 -68.79 -37.68 28.90
N PHE A 520 -69.36 -37.22 27.80
CA PHE A 520 -70.34 -36.12 27.82
C PHE A 520 -71.56 -36.48 28.67
N ASP A 521 -72.08 -37.71 28.53
CA ASP A 521 -73.25 -38.18 29.28
C ASP A 521 -72.97 -38.43 30.75
N GLU A 522 -71.72 -38.71 31.14
CA GLU A 522 -71.31 -38.77 32.54
C GLU A 522 -71.21 -37.39 33.18
N LEU A 523 -70.58 -36.43 32.48
CA LEU A 523 -70.19 -35.14 33.04
C LEU A 523 -71.27 -34.06 32.90
N TYR A 524 -72.14 -34.16 31.90
CA TYR A 524 -73.05 -33.08 31.52
C TYR A 524 -74.50 -33.54 31.37
N GLU A 525 -75.43 -32.62 31.64
CA GLU A 525 -76.86 -32.79 31.37
C GLU A 525 -77.47 -31.58 30.64
N ILE A 526 -78.55 -31.84 29.92
CA ILE A 526 -79.30 -30.83 29.15
C ILE A 526 -80.20 -30.04 30.10
N GLN A 527 -80.19 -28.72 29.98
CA GLN A 527 -81.11 -27.83 30.70
C GLN A 527 -82.38 -27.65 29.88
N GLU A 528 -83.38 -28.51 30.10
CA GLU A 528 -84.67 -28.48 29.38
C GLU A 528 -85.41 -27.13 29.48
N SER A 529 -85.16 -26.36 30.54
CA SER A 529 -85.77 -25.04 30.78
C SER A 529 -85.00 -23.86 30.19
N LYS A 530 -83.83 -24.07 29.58
CA LYS A 530 -82.96 -22.99 29.09
C LYS A 530 -82.61 -23.17 27.61
N GLN A 531 -83.19 -22.33 26.77
CA GLN A 531 -82.85 -22.25 25.35
C GLN A 531 -81.44 -21.68 25.16
N ALA A 532 -80.69 -22.26 24.23
CA ALA A 532 -79.38 -21.75 23.80
C ALA A 532 -79.50 -20.91 22.53
N ASP A 533 -78.58 -19.96 22.35
CA ASP A 533 -78.45 -19.20 21.12
C ASP A 533 -77.93 -20.09 19.99
N TRP A 534 -78.45 -19.89 18.78
CA TRP A 534 -77.93 -20.56 17.59
C TRP A 534 -76.63 -19.89 17.13
N PRO A 535 -75.57 -20.64 16.77
CA PRO A 535 -74.30 -20.06 16.34
C PRO A 535 -74.44 -19.15 15.11
N ASP A 536 -74.03 -17.88 15.24
CA ASP A 536 -73.94 -16.90 14.14
C ASP A 536 -72.48 -16.70 13.69
N ILE A 537 -71.81 -17.82 13.38
CA ILE A 537 -70.41 -17.85 12.97
C ILE A 537 -70.33 -18.46 11.57
N GLU A 538 -69.51 -17.87 10.70
CA GLU A 538 -69.21 -18.45 9.39
C GLU A 538 -68.36 -19.72 9.56
N VAL A 539 -68.95 -20.88 9.26
CA VAL A 539 -68.25 -22.16 9.25
C VAL A 539 -67.85 -22.51 7.83
N THR A 540 -66.76 -23.26 7.69
CA THR A 540 -66.36 -23.78 6.39
C THR A 540 -67.35 -24.88 5.96
N VAL A 541 -67.78 -24.92 4.69
CA VAL A 541 -68.80 -25.90 4.21
C VAL A 541 -68.32 -26.74 3.02
N GLY A 542 -67.04 -26.64 2.68
CA GLY A 542 -66.39 -27.40 1.63
C GLY A 542 -65.48 -26.56 0.74
N LEU A 543 -64.97 -27.18 -0.31
CA LEU A 543 -64.15 -26.53 -1.34
C LEU A 543 -65.01 -26.18 -2.57
N PRO A 544 -64.65 -25.12 -3.32
CA PRO A 544 -65.27 -24.85 -4.62
C PRO A 544 -65.04 -26.04 -5.56
N LYS A 545 -66.04 -26.40 -6.35
CA LYS A 545 -65.90 -27.39 -7.45
C LYS A 545 -65.40 -26.75 -8.73
N ILE A 546 -65.71 -25.46 -8.90
CA ILE A 546 -65.31 -24.65 -10.05
C ILE A 546 -64.72 -23.35 -9.51
N HIS A 547 -63.56 -22.97 -10.02
CA HIS A 547 -62.92 -21.68 -9.78
C HIS A 547 -62.41 -21.16 -11.13
N ASP A 548 -62.77 -19.93 -11.50
CA ASP A 548 -62.44 -19.32 -12.81
C ASP A 548 -62.77 -20.21 -14.02
N GLY A 549 -63.92 -20.89 -13.99
CA GLY A 549 -64.38 -21.76 -15.08
C GLY A 549 -63.63 -23.09 -15.20
N LYS A 550 -62.69 -23.38 -14.30
CA LYS A 550 -61.94 -24.64 -14.26
C LYS A 550 -62.41 -25.52 -13.11
N ILE A 551 -62.38 -26.83 -13.36
CA ILE A 551 -62.64 -27.87 -12.38
C ILE A 551 -61.49 -27.87 -11.36
N VAL A 552 -61.83 -27.72 -10.08
CA VAL A 552 -60.86 -27.60 -8.97
C VAL A 552 -61.12 -28.60 -7.84
N ASP A 553 -62.09 -29.50 -8.00
CA ASP A 553 -62.31 -30.65 -7.12
C ASP A 553 -61.44 -31.87 -7.48
N ASP A 554 -60.65 -31.80 -8.56
CA ASP A 554 -59.69 -32.82 -8.97
C ASP A 554 -58.32 -32.19 -9.25
N TRP A 555 -57.32 -32.64 -8.47
CA TRP A 555 -55.95 -32.15 -8.50
C TRP A 555 -55.31 -32.22 -9.89
N ARG A 556 -55.73 -33.15 -10.76
CA ARG A 556 -55.17 -33.34 -12.11
C ARG A 556 -55.42 -32.16 -13.04
N PHE A 557 -56.48 -31.40 -12.78
CA PHE A 557 -56.89 -30.25 -13.60
C PHE A 557 -56.52 -28.91 -12.96
N MET A 558 -55.86 -28.95 -11.81
CA MET A 558 -55.42 -27.75 -11.10
C MET A 558 -54.01 -27.37 -11.52
N PRO A 559 -53.80 -26.17 -12.08
CA PRO A 559 -52.46 -25.63 -12.22
C PRO A 559 -51.76 -25.61 -10.87
N GLN A 560 -50.51 -26.05 -10.83
CA GLN A 560 -49.70 -26.02 -9.61
C GLN A 560 -49.62 -24.58 -9.07
N GLY A 561 -49.88 -24.41 -7.77
CA GLY A 561 -49.90 -23.09 -7.12
C GLY A 561 -51.24 -22.36 -7.18
N THR A 562 -52.31 -22.97 -7.73
CA THR A 562 -53.66 -22.39 -7.69
C THR A 562 -54.11 -22.21 -6.24
N LYS A 563 -54.46 -20.99 -5.84
CA LYS A 563 -55.03 -20.69 -4.53
C LYS A 563 -56.49 -21.16 -4.50
N ILE A 564 -56.84 -22.00 -3.54
CA ILE A 564 -58.22 -22.45 -3.31
C ILE A 564 -58.70 -21.85 -2.00
N ASP A 565 -59.69 -20.95 -2.07
CA ASP A 565 -60.36 -20.41 -0.90
C ASP A 565 -61.55 -21.30 -0.52
N PRO A 566 -61.63 -21.82 0.72
CA PRO A 566 -62.78 -22.61 1.17
C PRO A 566 -64.08 -21.81 1.14
N ILE A 567 -65.20 -22.49 0.89
CA ILE A 567 -66.52 -21.86 0.97
C ILE A 567 -66.90 -21.74 2.44
N LYS A 568 -67.23 -20.53 2.90
CA LYS A 568 -67.73 -20.27 4.25
C LYS A 568 -69.17 -19.78 4.24
N ARG A 569 -69.97 -20.21 5.21
CA ARG A 569 -71.39 -19.80 5.37
C ARG A 569 -71.80 -19.84 6.85
N VAL A 570 -72.68 -18.93 7.25
CA VAL A 570 -73.44 -19.08 8.51
C VAL A 570 -74.50 -20.16 8.31
N ILE A 571 -74.58 -21.11 9.23
CA ILE A 571 -75.54 -22.21 9.14
C ILE A 571 -76.94 -21.73 9.54
N PRO A 572 -77.97 -21.82 8.68
CA PRO A 572 -79.32 -21.47 9.07
C PRO A 572 -79.89 -22.50 10.05
N LYS A 573 -80.57 -22.04 11.10
CA LYS A 573 -81.26 -22.91 12.06
C LYS A 573 -82.45 -23.62 11.39
N PRO A 574 -82.50 -24.97 11.39
CA PRO A 574 -83.68 -25.68 10.90
C PRO A 574 -84.88 -25.58 11.87
N ASP A 575 -86.10 -25.47 11.34
CA ASP A 575 -87.34 -25.30 12.13
C ASP A 575 -87.68 -26.47 13.05
N TYR A 576 -87.08 -27.64 12.83
CA TYR A 576 -87.34 -28.88 13.56
C TYR A 576 -86.34 -29.15 14.70
N ILE A 577 -85.42 -28.21 14.95
CA ILE A 577 -84.35 -28.33 15.94
C ILE A 577 -84.57 -27.36 17.10
N VAL A 578 -84.39 -27.88 18.32
CA VAL A 578 -84.50 -27.12 19.56
C VAL A 578 -83.11 -26.93 20.18
N PRO A 579 -82.52 -25.71 20.14
CA PRO A 579 -81.23 -25.46 20.78
C PRO A 579 -81.40 -25.30 22.29
N LEU A 580 -80.69 -26.11 23.09
CA LEU A 580 -80.75 -26.07 24.56
C LEU A 580 -79.36 -25.91 25.16
N ALA A 581 -79.31 -25.32 26.36
CA ALA A 581 -78.07 -25.18 27.12
C ALA A 581 -77.73 -26.47 27.88
N ILE A 582 -76.47 -26.60 28.29
CA ILE A 582 -75.99 -27.69 29.16
C ILE A 582 -75.47 -27.16 30.49
N ARG A 583 -75.42 -28.03 31.49
CA ARG A 583 -74.70 -27.82 32.75
C ARG A 583 -73.97 -29.09 33.17
N THR A 584 -72.99 -28.95 34.06
CA THR A 584 -72.33 -30.08 34.70
C THR A 584 -73.30 -30.86 35.58
N LYS A 585 -73.17 -32.18 35.60
CA LYS A 585 -73.80 -33.06 36.58
C LYS A 585 -73.02 -32.93 37.89
N LEU A 586 -73.73 -32.69 38.99
CA LEU A 586 -73.16 -32.63 40.34
C LEU A 586 -72.99 -34.03 40.93
#